data_AF-A0A1Z5JZ96-F1
#
_entry.id   AF-A0A1Z5JZ96-F1
#
_cell.length_a   1.000
_cell.length_b   1.000
_cell.length_c   1.000
_cell.angle_alpha   90.00
_cell.angle_beta   90.00
_cell.angle_gamma   90.00
#
_symmetry.space_group_name_H-M   'P 1'
#
loop_
_entity.id
_entity.type
_entity.pdbx_description
1 polymer ?
#
loop_
_entity_poly.entity_id
_entity_poly.type
_entity_poly.pdbx_seq_one_letter_code
_entity_poly.pdbx_strand_id
1 'polypeptide(L)'
;MNMNLRDRSKVKGEEDDSLELPMGPGCVSSSSSRPLQTEPTEMQTNTPITKRRRRLRGEGSLENLARSIVTGKRVVFISGAGLSVASGVRPFRTGRPEDGSWLQARNGSEDKRFAAASKIGLQAGLWDQVLWTTATRESFRQNPLKWYNEFWIPHLGSSGLGTKPNAGHEALQQIMKRFPKSCKQITQNIDGLQSNDPHANNISLIEIHGRAGLYKCLPDSDSDTDSDSDDEEDRPVHLGHRRKTRDLKRKLQDPTLCPYQYLESLGADQLILPESERAHLAPKNPNLSSDAPCGSLKQLSVSPRCPVCCNIAMPQALLFDEGYHSHSFYDFELAEDWLRDCEVMVFCGTSFAVNLTTVALDHARAKEIPVYNFNLHDTLVATARLNVSNIMGPAHETLPKLAETIQRIQNEDGQN
;
A
#
# COMPACT_ATOMS: atom_id res chain seq x y z
N MET A 1 21.16 -49.78 -14.21
CA MET A 1 20.62 -50.91 -13.42
C MET A 1 19.81 -50.34 -12.26
N ASN A 2 18.50 -50.65 -12.27
CA ASN A 2 17.48 -50.60 -11.20
C ASN A 2 17.30 -49.27 -10.44
N MET A 3 16.27 -48.44 -10.68
CA MET A 3 14.81 -48.65 -10.51
C MET A 3 14.42 -49.41 -9.24
N ASN A 4 13.72 -48.73 -8.32
CA ASN A 4 12.61 -49.34 -7.59
C ASN A 4 11.56 -48.30 -7.13
N LEU A 5 10.38 -48.47 -7.72
CA LEU A 5 9.08 -47.94 -7.33
C LEU A 5 8.59 -48.65 -6.06
N ARG A 6 7.84 -47.95 -5.20
CA ARG A 6 6.76 -48.58 -4.41
C ARG A 6 5.54 -47.68 -4.32
N ASP A 7 4.56 -48.10 -5.10
CA ASP A 7 3.13 -47.85 -5.07
C ASP A 7 2.48 -48.53 -3.85
N ARG A 8 1.39 -47.98 -3.29
CA ARG A 8 0.41 -48.68 -2.42
C ARG A 8 -0.93 -47.93 -2.36
N SER A 9 -1.75 -48.20 -3.37
CA SER A 9 -3.18 -48.58 -3.35
C SER A 9 -4.05 -48.39 -2.08
N LYS A 10 -5.19 -47.71 -2.32
CA LYS A 10 -6.57 -47.80 -1.77
C LYS A 10 -6.96 -49.05 -0.95
N VAL A 11 -7.79 -48.85 0.09
CA VAL A 11 -8.95 -49.70 0.47
C VAL A 11 -10.07 -48.84 1.10
N LYS A 12 -11.32 -49.09 0.67
CA LYS A 12 -12.61 -48.60 1.21
C LYS A 12 -13.07 -49.48 2.39
N GLY A 13 -13.90 -48.93 3.29
CA GLY A 13 -14.76 -49.72 4.20
C GLY A 13 -15.83 -48.84 4.84
N GLU A 14 -17.08 -49.20 4.60
CA GLU A 14 -18.33 -48.61 5.10
C GLU A 14 -18.74 -49.22 6.46
N GLU A 15 -19.90 -48.73 6.97
CA GLU A 15 -20.78 -49.26 8.02
C GLU A 15 -20.44 -48.88 9.47
N ASP A 16 -21.38 -48.72 10.40
CA ASP A 16 -22.76 -48.20 10.46
C ASP A 16 -23.05 -48.16 11.97
N ASP A 17 -24.05 -47.38 12.34
CA ASP A 17 -25.01 -47.66 13.40
C ASP A 17 -24.80 -47.17 14.86
N SER A 18 -25.84 -46.42 15.25
CA SER A 18 -26.53 -46.26 16.53
C SER A 18 -25.78 -45.96 17.84
N LEU A 19 -26.24 -44.88 18.50
CA LEU A 19 -26.85 -44.95 19.84
C LEU A 19 -27.57 -43.62 20.18
N GLU A 20 -28.89 -43.69 20.26
CA GLU A 20 -29.79 -42.65 20.80
C GLU A 20 -29.68 -42.55 22.33
N LEU A 21 -29.92 -41.36 22.90
CA LEU A 21 -30.63 -41.21 24.18
C LEU A 21 -31.50 -39.94 24.22
N PRO A 22 -32.69 -39.97 24.87
CA PRO A 22 -33.76 -38.98 24.72
C PRO A 22 -33.88 -38.00 25.91
N MET A 23 -34.51 -36.84 25.69
CA MET A 23 -34.88 -35.88 26.74
C MET A 23 -36.34 -35.40 26.59
N GLY A 24 -37.21 -35.88 27.49
CA GLY A 24 -38.12 -35.07 28.33
C GLY A 24 -39.33 -34.34 27.73
N PRO A 25 -40.57 -34.53 28.26
CA PRO A 25 -41.79 -33.94 27.71
C PRO A 25 -42.22 -32.59 28.32
N GLY A 26 -42.71 -31.73 27.42
CA GLY A 26 -43.94 -30.91 27.43
C GLY A 26 -44.66 -30.49 28.72
N CYS A 27 -44.76 -29.17 28.90
CA CYS A 27 -45.90 -28.40 29.42
C CYS A 27 -45.70 -26.97 28.84
N VAL A 28 -46.65 -26.15 28.37
CA VAL A 28 -47.83 -25.60 29.07
C VAL A 28 -48.81 -24.95 28.07
N SER A 29 -50.10 -25.12 28.37
CA SER A 29 -51.31 -24.28 28.16
C SER A 29 -51.44 -23.22 27.06
N SER A 30 -52.60 -23.31 26.41
CA SER A 30 -53.40 -22.32 25.68
C SER A 30 -53.86 -21.09 26.50
N SER A 31 -53.99 -19.92 25.85
CA SER A 31 -55.09 -18.97 26.10
C SER A 31 -55.25 -17.92 25.00
N SER A 32 -56.50 -17.50 24.83
CA SER A 32 -57.12 -16.74 23.75
C SER A 32 -56.96 -15.21 23.76
N SER A 33 -57.02 -14.67 22.55
CA SER A 33 -57.42 -13.35 22.03
C SER A 33 -58.28 -12.37 22.88
N ARG A 34 -57.87 -11.08 22.87
CA ARG A 34 -58.68 -9.90 22.42
C ARG A 34 -57.82 -8.60 22.30
N PRO A 35 -58.24 -7.60 21.49
CA PRO A 35 -57.36 -6.56 20.95
C PRO A 35 -57.43 -5.22 21.69
N LEU A 36 -56.36 -4.41 21.63
CA LEU A 36 -56.39 -2.98 21.92
C LEU A 36 -55.76 -2.16 20.79
N GLN A 37 -56.51 -1.14 20.37
CA GLN A 37 -56.16 -0.09 19.42
C GLN A 37 -54.96 0.72 19.91
N THR A 38 -54.05 1.10 19.01
CA THR A 38 -53.11 2.21 19.23
C THR A 38 -52.95 3.03 17.95
N GLU A 39 -53.06 4.34 18.13
CA GLU A 39 -52.90 5.42 17.14
C GLU A 39 -51.44 5.52 16.63
N PRO A 40 -51.20 6.08 15.43
CA PRO A 40 -49.85 6.14 14.84
C PRO A 40 -49.02 7.28 15.45
N THR A 41 -47.92 6.93 16.11
CA THR A 41 -46.87 7.89 16.52
C THR A 41 -45.75 7.92 15.49
N GLU A 42 -45.32 9.13 15.12
CA GLU A 42 -44.32 9.42 14.09
C GLU A 42 -43.02 8.59 14.20
N MET A 43 -42.57 8.06 13.05
CA MET A 43 -41.30 7.35 12.88
C MET A 43 -40.11 8.29 13.10
N GLN A 44 -39.50 8.24 14.29
CA GLN A 44 -38.11 8.64 14.45
C GLN A 44 -37.20 7.64 13.71
N THR A 45 -36.32 8.18 12.88
CA THR A 45 -35.38 7.42 12.05
C THR A 45 -34.35 6.68 12.92
N ASN A 46 -34.62 5.41 13.22
CA ASN A 46 -33.71 4.53 13.95
C ASN A 46 -32.42 4.28 13.14
N THR A 47 -31.35 4.98 13.49
CA THR A 47 -30.00 4.60 13.08
C THR A 47 -29.59 3.34 13.86
N PRO A 48 -29.14 2.25 13.23
CA PRO A 48 -28.81 1.01 13.93
C PRO A 48 -27.75 1.21 15.03
N ILE A 49 -28.00 0.68 16.23
CA ILE A 49 -27.15 0.76 17.44
C ILE A 49 -25.67 0.39 17.17
N THR A 50 -25.43 -0.48 16.18
CA THR A 50 -24.10 -0.90 15.72
C THR A 50 -23.29 0.23 15.09
N LYS A 51 -23.91 1.13 14.32
CA LYS A 51 -23.23 2.31 13.73
C LYS A 51 -22.84 3.33 14.81
N ARG A 52 -23.70 3.53 15.82
CA ARG A 52 -23.44 4.46 16.94
C ARG A 52 -22.30 3.99 17.85
N ARG A 53 -22.22 2.69 18.16
CA ARG A 53 -21.11 2.09 18.92
C ARG A 53 -19.76 2.11 18.18
N ARG A 54 -19.74 1.91 16.86
CA ARG A 54 -18.52 2.01 16.03
C ARG A 54 -17.96 3.44 16.01
N ARG A 55 -18.83 4.45 15.92
CA ARG A 55 -18.47 5.87 15.91
C ARG A 55 -17.73 6.29 17.20
N LEU A 56 -18.21 5.85 18.37
CA LEU A 56 -17.60 6.12 19.67
C LEU A 56 -16.23 5.46 19.88
N ARG A 57 -15.99 4.25 19.31
CA ARG A 57 -14.64 3.62 19.36
C ARG A 57 -13.63 4.35 18.47
N GLY A 58 -14.06 4.88 17.33
CA GLY A 58 -13.22 5.63 16.40
C GLY A 58 -12.71 6.94 17.00
N GLU A 59 -13.58 7.73 17.63
CA GLU A 59 -13.22 9.00 18.29
C GLU A 59 -12.21 8.79 19.43
N GLY A 60 -12.44 7.81 20.31
CA GLY A 60 -11.48 7.48 21.38
C GLY A 60 -10.14 6.94 20.85
N SER A 61 -10.16 6.17 19.75
CA SER A 61 -8.91 5.70 19.13
C SER A 61 -8.11 6.84 18.51
N LEU A 62 -8.78 7.76 17.83
CA LEU A 62 -8.15 8.92 17.20
C LEU A 62 -7.56 9.87 18.24
N GLU A 63 -8.25 10.08 19.37
CA GLU A 63 -7.71 10.85 20.49
C GLU A 63 -6.48 10.18 21.13
N ASN A 64 -6.49 8.86 21.32
CA ASN A 64 -5.34 8.12 21.85
C ASN A 64 -4.11 8.21 20.94
N LEU A 65 -4.32 8.13 19.61
CA LEU A 65 -3.25 8.34 18.64
C LEU A 65 -2.72 9.78 18.69
N ALA A 66 -3.63 10.77 18.71
CA ALA A 66 -3.26 12.17 18.81
C ALA A 66 -2.44 12.47 20.07
N ARG A 67 -2.83 11.94 21.23
CA ARG A 67 -2.05 12.05 22.49
C ARG A 67 -0.67 11.40 22.36
N SER A 68 -0.56 10.24 21.70
CA SER A 68 0.73 9.59 21.44
C SER A 68 1.65 10.47 20.61
N ILE A 69 1.12 11.14 19.58
CA ILE A 69 1.87 12.08 18.75
C ILE A 69 2.30 13.32 19.56
N VAL A 70 1.38 13.94 20.30
CA VAL A 70 1.66 15.15 21.10
C VAL A 70 2.69 14.90 22.20
N THR A 71 2.63 13.74 22.86
CA THR A 71 3.59 13.33 23.90
C THR A 71 4.97 12.95 23.34
N GLY A 72 5.15 12.96 22.02
CA GLY A 72 6.44 12.74 21.38
C GLY A 72 6.82 11.28 21.19
N LYS A 73 5.86 10.34 21.24
CA LYS A 73 6.13 8.95 20.88
C LYS A 73 6.62 8.83 19.44
N ARG A 74 7.50 7.86 19.17
CA ARG A 74 8.01 7.58 17.83
C ARG A 74 6.92 6.90 16.99
N VAL A 75 6.25 7.67 16.14
CA VAL A 75 5.14 7.22 15.29
C VAL A 75 5.62 7.03 13.86
N VAL A 76 5.37 5.84 13.29
CA VAL A 76 5.64 5.54 11.89
C VAL A 76 4.33 5.36 11.13
N PHE A 77 4.12 6.22 10.12
CA PHE A 77 3.01 6.15 9.18
C PHE A 77 3.44 5.33 7.96
N ILE A 78 2.63 4.35 7.56
CA ILE A 78 2.85 3.50 6.40
C ILE A 78 1.67 3.72 5.44
N SER A 79 1.92 4.41 4.32
CA SER A 79 0.87 4.75 3.35
C SER A 79 0.87 3.83 2.14
N GLY A 80 -0.33 3.61 1.59
CA GLY A 80 -0.55 2.90 0.33
C GLY A 80 -1.52 3.64 -0.59
N ALA A 81 -1.87 3.00 -1.71
CA ALA A 81 -2.58 3.68 -2.81
C ALA A 81 -3.96 4.23 -2.42
N GLY A 82 -4.59 3.69 -1.37
CA GLY A 82 -5.84 4.20 -0.81
C GLY A 82 -5.76 5.65 -0.32
N LEU A 83 -4.57 6.14 0.07
CA LEU A 83 -4.35 7.54 0.41
C LEU A 83 -4.53 8.46 -0.82
N SER A 84 -4.18 7.97 -2.02
CA SER A 84 -4.13 8.75 -3.26
C SER A 84 -5.39 8.67 -4.12
N VAL A 85 -6.38 7.86 -3.73
CA VAL A 85 -7.65 7.72 -4.47
C VAL A 85 -8.36 9.06 -4.66
N ALA A 86 -8.44 9.89 -3.61
CA ALA A 86 -9.07 11.21 -3.69
C ALA A 86 -8.26 12.24 -4.50
N SER A 87 -7.00 11.94 -4.82
CA SER A 87 -6.17 12.72 -5.75
C SER A 87 -6.35 12.27 -7.21
N GLY A 88 -7.27 11.34 -7.48
CA GLY A 88 -7.49 10.77 -8.81
C GLY A 88 -6.53 9.64 -9.18
N VAL A 89 -5.66 9.21 -8.26
CA VAL A 89 -4.74 8.08 -8.48
C VAL A 89 -5.50 6.79 -8.26
N ARG A 90 -5.48 5.91 -9.26
CA ARG A 90 -6.16 4.63 -9.21
C ARG A 90 -5.49 3.70 -8.19
N PRO A 91 -6.26 2.98 -7.33
CA PRO A 91 -5.66 1.98 -6.45
C PRO A 91 -5.17 0.77 -7.24
N PHE A 92 -4.24 0.02 -6.67
CA PHE A 92 -3.67 -1.17 -7.32
C PHE A 92 -4.63 -2.36 -7.38
N ARG A 93 -5.51 -2.52 -6.38
CA ARG A 93 -6.47 -3.62 -6.29
C ARG A 93 -7.86 -3.04 -6.00
N THR A 94 -8.91 -3.65 -6.55
CA THR A 94 -10.28 -3.26 -6.24
C THR A 94 -10.55 -3.46 -4.74
N GLY A 95 -11.17 -2.47 -4.09
CA GLY A 95 -11.66 -2.63 -2.71
C GLY A 95 -12.68 -3.76 -2.60
N ARG A 96 -12.74 -4.46 -1.46
CA ARG A 96 -13.83 -5.42 -1.23
C ARG A 96 -15.08 -4.64 -0.76
N PRO A 97 -16.26 -4.79 -1.38
CA PRO A 97 -17.51 -4.21 -0.90
C PRO A 97 -17.83 -4.67 0.52
N GLU A 98 -18.54 -3.80 1.24
CA GLU A 98 -18.85 -3.94 2.68
C GLU A 98 -19.68 -5.19 3.03
N ASP A 99 -20.35 -5.81 2.06
CA ASP A 99 -21.26 -6.94 2.24
C ASP A 99 -20.61 -8.32 2.04
N GLY A 100 -19.33 -8.37 1.66
CA GLY A 100 -18.63 -9.64 1.42
C GLY A 100 -19.13 -10.43 0.20
N SER A 101 -19.91 -9.81 -0.69
CA SER A 101 -20.57 -10.45 -1.85
C SER A 101 -19.62 -11.16 -2.83
N TRP A 102 -18.31 -10.90 -2.80
CA TRP A 102 -17.34 -11.59 -3.65
C TRP A 102 -17.03 -13.04 -3.25
N LEU A 103 -17.35 -13.48 -2.03
CA LEU A 103 -17.02 -14.84 -1.57
C LEU A 103 -17.77 -15.95 -2.34
N GLN A 104 -18.75 -15.61 -3.18
CA GLN A 104 -19.56 -16.59 -3.93
C GLN A 104 -19.15 -16.80 -5.40
N ALA A 105 -18.22 -16.02 -5.95
CA ALA A 105 -17.78 -16.21 -7.34
C ALA A 105 -16.63 -17.23 -7.44
N ARG A 106 -16.88 -18.48 -7.02
CA ARG A 106 -15.90 -19.58 -7.06
C ARG A 106 -15.60 -20.12 -8.46
N ASN A 107 -16.29 -19.68 -9.53
CA ASN A 107 -16.03 -20.13 -10.91
C ASN A 107 -16.61 -19.17 -11.97
N GLY A 108 -16.09 -17.94 -12.10
CA GLY A 108 -16.55 -17.01 -13.14
C GLY A 108 -15.40 -16.19 -13.70
N SER A 109 -15.38 -16.02 -15.03
CA SER A 109 -14.40 -15.22 -15.77
C SER A 109 -14.28 -13.80 -15.21
N GLU A 110 -13.06 -13.27 -15.22
CA GLU A 110 -12.70 -11.98 -14.62
C GLU A 110 -13.61 -10.84 -15.11
N ASP A 111 -14.06 -10.89 -16.36
CA ASP A 111 -15.00 -9.95 -17.00
C ASP A 111 -16.30 -9.69 -16.20
N LYS A 112 -16.85 -10.71 -15.54
CA LYS A 112 -18.08 -10.55 -14.74
C LYS A 112 -17.82 -9.84 -13.42
N ARG A 113 -16.58 -9.89 -12.90
CA ARG A 113 -16.17 -9.16 -11.69
C ARG A 113 -16.04 -7.66 -11.97
N PHE A 114 -15.52 -7.28 -13.13
CA PHE A 114 -15.42 -5.87 -13.55
C PHE A 114 -16.76 -5.16 -13.67
N ALA A 115 -17.73 -5.80 -14.33
CA ALA A 115 -19.04 -5.21 -14.57
C ALA A 115 -19.82 -4.98 -13.27
N ALA A 116 -19.61 -5.84 -12.25
CA ALA A 116 -20.27 -5.69 -10.95
C ALA A 116 -19.62 -4.60 -10.08
N ALA A 117 -18.28 -4.50 -10.02
CA ALA A 117 -17.58 -3.45 -9.28
C ALA A 117 -17.90 -2.03 -9.81
N SER A 118 -17.99 -1.88 -11.14
CA SER A 118 -18.29 -0.59 -11.77
C SER A 118 -19.74 -0.12 -11.56
N LYS A 119 -20.70 -1.04 -11.35
CA LYS A 119 -22.11 -0.71 -11.07
C LYS A 119 -22.34 -0.17 -9.65
N ILE A 120 -21.44 -0.45 -8.72
CA ILE A 120 -21.51 -0.02 -7.30
C ILE A 120 -20.55 1.14 -6.99
N GLY A 121 -20.01 1.81 -8.01
CA GLY A 121 -19.12 2.96 -7.84
C GLY A 121 -17.72 2.62 -7.28
N LEU A 122 -17.35 1.34 -7.23
CA LEU A 122 -15.99 0.94 -6.86
C LEU A 122 -15.06 1.11 -8.06
N GLN A 123 -14.01 1.92 -7.86
CA GLN A 123 -12.95 2.05 -8.84
C GLN A 123 -12.18 0.72 -8.93
N ALA A 124 -12.18 0.11 -10.11
CA ALA A 124 -11.41 -1.11 -10.34
C ALA A 124 -9.92 -0.86 -10.05
N GLY A 125 -9.23 -1.85 -9.49
CA GLY A 125 -7.79 -1.77 -9.25
C GLY A 125 -6.99 -1.87 -10.54
N LEU A 126 -5.77 -1.34 -10.56
CA LEU A 126 -4.88 -1.45 -11.72
C LEU A 126 -4.56 -2.91 -12.07
N TRP A 127 -4.22 -3.74 -11.09
CA TRP A 127 -3.86 -5.16 -11.27
C TRP A 127 -5.01 -6.05 -11.71
N ASP A 128 -6.22 -5.54 -11.61
CA ASP A 128 -7.36 -6.25 -12.14
C ASP A 128 -7.37 -6.13 -13.69
N GLN A 129 -6.88 -5.03 -14.26
CA GLN A 129 -6.85 -4.83 -15.73
C GLN A 129 -5.52 -5.18 -16.38
N VAL A 130 -4.44 -5.16 -15.60
CA VAL A 130 -3.08 -5.39 -16.10
C VAL A 130 -2.45 -6.48 -15.26
N LEU A 131 -1.90 -7.51 -15.90
CA LEU A 131 -1.23 -8.58 -15.18
C LEU A 131 -0.01 -8.04 -14.44
N TRP A 132 0.00 -8.20 -13.13
CA TRP A 132 1.11 -7.80 -12.24
C TRP A 132 2.43 -8.47 -12.65
N THR A 133 2.40 -9.61 -13.34
CA THR A 133 3.56 -10.29 -13.93
C THR A 133 4.29 -9.46 -14.99
N THR A 134 3.63 -8.41 -15.53
CA THR A 134 4.26 -7.43 -16.43
C THR A 134 5.14 -6.44 -15.67
N ALA A 135 4.90 -6.23 -14.38
CA ALA A 135 5.67 -5.31 -13.53
C ALA A 135 6.89 -6.02 -12.92
N THR A 136 7.72 -6.61 -13.80
CA THR A 136 8.97 -7.34 -13.46
C THR A 136 10.11 -6.87 -14.34
N ARG A 137 11.35 -6.93 -13.83
CA ARG A 137 12.59 -6.68 -14.59
C ARG A 137 12.75 -7.70 -15.69
N GLU A 138 12.36 -8.95 -15.46
CA GLU A 138 12.34 -9.98 -16.50
C GLU A 138 11.50 -9.51 -17.70
N SER A 139 10.25 -9.10 -17.46
CA SER A 139 9.37 -8.60 -18.53
C SER A 139 9.94 -7.35 -19.21
N PHE A 140 10.52 -6.43 -18.42
CA PHE A 140 11.17 -5.23 -18.95
C PHE A 140 12.34 -5.58 -19.90
N ARG A 141 13.22 -6.50 -19.49
CA ARG A 141 14.42 -6.90 -20.26
C ARG A 141 14.09 -7.53 -21.60
N GLN A 142 12.95 -8.21 -21.73
CA GLN A 142 12.54 -8.86 -22.99
C GLN A 142 12.37 -7.84 -24.13
N ASN A 143 11.71 -6.70 -23.85
CA ASN A 143 11.56 -5.62 -24.82
C ASN A 143 11.27 -4.29 -24.11
N PRO A 144 12.30 -3.53 -23.72
CA PRO A 144 12.14 -2.31 -22.93
C PRO A 144 11.25 -1.26 -23.59
N LEU A 145 11.38 -1.07 -24.91
CA LEU A 145 10.56 -0.09 -25.65
C LEU A 145 9.07 -0.46 -25.61
N LYS A 146 8.76 -1.73 -25.89
CA LYS A 146 7.39 -2.23 -25.82
C LYS A 146 6.83 -2.12 -24.41
N TRP A 147 7.61 -2.49 -23.40
CA TRP A 147 7.22 -2.38 -22.00
C TRP A 147 6.89 -0.94 -21.60
N TYR A 148 7.71 0.03 -22.01
CA TYR A 148 7.40 1.45 -21.79
C TYR A 148 6.08 1.86 -22.43
N ASN A 149 5.87 1.49 -23.69
CA ASN A 149 4.75 1.97 -24.52
C ASN A 149 3.42 1.28 -24.22
N GLU A 150 3.44 0.01 -23.82
CA GLU A 150 2.23 -0.79 -23.60
C GLU A 150 1.90 -0.95 -22.12
N PHE A 151 2.88 -0.85 -21.22
CA PHE A 151 2.67 -1.02 -19.79
C PHE A 151 2.91 0.28 -19.01
N TRP A 152 4.13 0.80 -19.01
CA TRP A 152 4.48 1.90 -18.11
C TRP A 152 3.70 3.16 -18.42
N ILE A 153 3.86 3.74 -19.61
CA ILE A 153 3.25 5.03 -19.98
C ILE A 153 1.72 5.03 -19.81
N PRO A 154 0.98 4.02 -20.33
CA PRO A 154 -0.48 4.01 -20.23
C PRO A 154 -1.02 3.86 -18.81
N HIS A 155 -0.29 3.20 -17.90
CA HIS A 155 -0.82 2.81 -16.60
C HIS A 155 -0.20 3.54 -15.41
N LEU A 156 1.11 3.78 -15.46
CA LEU A 156 1.92 4.30 -14.35
C LEU A 156 2.65 5.58 -14.72
N GLY A 157 2.93 5.78 -16.00
CA GLY A 157 3.64 6.94 -16.50
C GLY A 157 2.89 8.23 -16.25
N SER A 158 1.56 8.21 -16.14
CA SER A 158 0.76 9.39 -15.72
C SER A 158 0.43 9.43 -14.22
N SER A 159 0.76 8.39 -13.45
CA SER A 159 0.48 8.35 -12.01
C SER A 159 1.44 9.30 -11.30
N GLY A 160 0.90 10.37 -10.70
CA GLY A 160 1.69 11.44 -10.08
C GLY A 160 2.09 12.58 -11.03
N LEU A 161 1.92 12.42 -12.36
CA LEU A 161 2.21 13.47 -13.32
C LEU A 161 1.04 14.46 -13.42
N GLY A 162 1.01 15.42 -12.48
CA GLY A 162 0.07 16.55 -12.49
C GLY A 162 -1.15 16.37 -11.60
N THR A 163 -1.20 15.32 -10.78
CA THR A 163 -2.17 15.21 -9.67
C THR A 163 -1.71 16.05 -8.49
N LYS A 164 -2.67 16.53 -7.68
CA LYS A 164 -2.38 17.32 -6.48
C LYS A 164 -2.59 16.49 -5.21
N PRO A 165 -1.82 16.74 -4.14
CA PRO A 165 -2.11 16.20 -2.82
C PRO A 165 -3.57 16.48 -2.44
N ASN A 166 -4.24 15.50 -1.83
CA ASN A 166 -5.56 15.71 -1.24
C ASN A 166 -5.44 16.05 0.26
N ALA A 167 -6.56 16.38 0.91
CA ALA A 167 -6.59 16.74 2.33
C ALA A 167 -5.92 15.71 3.27
N GLY A 168 -5.90 14.42 2.91
CA GLY A 168 -5.20 13.40 3.70
C GLY A 168 -3.67 13.50 3.59
N HIS A 169 -3.16 13.82 2.41
CA HIS A 169 -1.74 14.11 2.23
C HIS A 169 -1.36 15.38 2.97
N GLU A 170 -2.14 16.45 2.81
CA GLU A 170 -1.89 17.72 3.49
C GLU A 170 -1.87 17.56 5.01
N ALA A 171 -2.79 16.77 5.57
CA ALA A 171 -2.81 16.45 7.00
C ALA A 171 -1.53 15.73 7.44
N LEU A 172 -1.07 14.70 6.72
CA LEU A 172 0.18 14.02 7.04
C LEU A 172 1.40 14.94 6.90
N GLN A 173 1.47 15.74 5.84
CA GLN A 173 2.54 16.73 5.65
C GLN A 173 2.58 17.73 6.81
N GLN A 174 1.43 18.21 7.28
CA GLN A 174 1.33 19.08 8.45
C GLN A 174 1.83 18.38 9.72
N ILE A 175 1.43 17.13 9.96
CA ILE A 175 1.90 16.34 11.11
C ILE A 175 3.42 16.13 11.04
N MET A 176 3.96 15.72 9.90
CA MET A 176 5.41 15.50 9.74
C MET A 176 6.20 16.80 9.95
N LYS A 177 5.71 17.92 9.41
CA LYS A 177 6.33 19.25 9.58
C LYS A 177 6.29 19.71 11.04
N ARG A 178 5.21 19.40 11.76
CA ARG A 178 5.02 19.79 13.17
C ARG A 178 5.84 18.92 14.13
N PHE A 179 6.01 17.63 13.81
CA PHE A 179 6.68 16.63 14.65
C PHE A 179 7.81 15.89 13.91
N PRO A 180 8.80 16.59 13.32
CA PRO A 180 9.79 15.98 12.41
C PRO A 180 10.75 14.98 13.08
N LYS A 181 10.87 15.03 14.42
CA LYS A 181 11.72 14.12 15.20
C LYS A 181 11.02 12.81 15.57
N SER A 182 9.72 12.87 15.83
CA SER A 182 8.95 11.74 16.38
C SER A 182 8.02 11.11 15.35
N CYS A 183 7.59 11.83 14.32
CA CYS A 183 6.73 11.32 13.26
C CYS A 183 7.53 11.10 11.96
N LYS A 184 7.40 9.90 11.41
CA LYS A 184 8.04 9.45 10.17
C LYS A 184 7.02 8.81 9.25
N GLN A 185 7.23 8.89 7.94
CA GLN A 185 6.37 8.29 6.93
C GLN A 185 7.16 7.40 5.98
N ILE A 186 6.70 6.16 5.79
CA ILE A 186 7.16 5.24 4.76
C ILE A 186 6.01 5.06 3.77
N THR A 187 6.20 5.45 2.52
CA THR A 187 5.15 5.32 1.49
C THR A 187 5.50 4.21 0.49
N GLN A 188 4.50 3.37 0.20
CA GLN A 188 4.53 2.40 -0.91
C GLN A 188 4.12 3.05 -2.24
N ASN A 189 3.59 4.27 -2.20
CA ASN A 189 3.14 4.94 -3.41
C ASN A 189 4.34 5.51 -4.15
N ILE A 190 4.30 5.43 -5.48
CA ILE A 190 5.30 6.02 -6.38
C ILE A 190 4.84 7.38 -6.94
N ASP A 191 3.71 7.92 -6.47
CA ASP A 191 3.06 9.10 -7.06
C ASP A 191 3.70 10.45 -6.68
N GLY A 192 4.58 10.47 -5.66
CA GLY A 192 5.27 11.66 -5.21
C GLY A 192 4.39 12.68 -4.46
N LEU A 193 3.16 12.34 -4.08
CA LEU A 193 2.22 13.28 -3.44
C LEU A 193 2.50 13.55 -1.95
N GLN A 194 3.47 12.85 -1.36
CA GLN A 194 3.80 12.93 0.06
C GLN A 194 4.70 14.14 0.39
N SER A 195 5.29 14.78 -0.62
CA SER A 195 6.07 16.01 -0.47
C SER A 195 5.66 17.04 -1.53
N ASN A 196 5.49 18.30 -1.12
CA ASN A 196 5.29 19.41 -2.08
C ASN A 196 6.61 19.90 -2.68
N ASP A 197 7.75 19.44 -2.14
CA ASP A 197 9.08 19.69 -2.68
C ASP A 197 9.71 18.34 -3.07
N PRO A 198 9.79 18.03 -4.38
CA PRO A 198 10.40 16.80 -4.85
C PRO A 198 11.92 16.75 -4.63
N HIS A 199 12.57 17.89 -4.35
CA HIS A 199 14.01 18.02 -4.11
C HIS A 199 14.37 18.22 -2.64
N ALA A 200 13.39 18.39 -1.75
CA ALA A 200 13.65 18.46 -0.32
C ALA A 200 14.23 17.13 0.16
N ASN A 201 15.39 17.18 0.82
CA ASN A 201 15.89 16.10 1.63
C ASN A 201 14.98 15.94 2.86
N ASN A 202 13.82 15.29 2.67
CA ASN A 202 12.82 15.11 3.70
C ASN A 202 13.24 13.96 4.61
N ILE A 203 13.94 14.30 5.68
CA ILE A 203 14.42 13.35 6.70
C ILE A 203 13.31 12.55 7.42
N SER A 204 12.04 12.82 7.11
CA SER A 204 10.87 12.13 7.67
C SER A 204 10.04 11.36 6.64
N LEU A 205 10.49 11.24 5.40
CA LEU A 205 9.80 10.50 4.35
C LEU A 205 10.74 9.49 3.69
N ILE A 206 10.27 8.26 3.51
CA ILE A 206 10.91 7.22 2.70
C ILE A 206 9.94 6.77 1.62
N GLU A 207 10.37 6.82 0.36
CA GLU A 207 9.66 6.28 -0.80
C GLU A 207 10.19 4.88 -1.12
N ILE A 208 9.72 3.91 -0.34
CA ILE A 208 10.27 2.56 -0.29
C ILE A 208 10.13 1.79 -1.62
N HIS A 209 9.22 2.24 -2.49
CA HIS A 209 8.98 1.70 -3.83
C HIS A 209 9.48 2.63 -4.93
N GLY A 210 10.24 3.68 -4.59
CA GLY A 210 10.72 4.70 -5.52
C GLY A 210 9.64 5.72 -5.92
N ARG A 211 9.94 6.50 -6.95
CA ARG A 211 9.07 7.58 -7.42
C ARG A 211 8.93 7.57 -8.95
N ALA A 212 7.71 7.75 -9.44
CA ALA A 212 7.43 7.94 -10.85
C ALA A 212 8.01 9.27 -11.35
N GLY A 213 8.55 9.28 -12.58
CA GLY A 213 9.28 10.42 -13.13
C GLY A 213 10.77 10.45 -12.76
N LEU A 214 11.22 9.54 -11.89
CA LEU A 214 12.62 9.19 -11.70
C LEU A 214 12.93 7.85 -12.37
N TYR A 215 14.20 7.66 -12.69
CA TYR A 215 14.71 6.50 -13.43
C TYR A 215 15.97 5.95 -12.76
N LYS A 216 16.30 4.70 -13.08
CA LYS A 216 17.51 4.00 -12.65
C LYS A 216 18.15 3.30 -13.84
N CYS A 217 19.46 3.16 -13.83
CA CYS A 217 20.20 2.48 -14.88
C CYS A 217 20.18 0.98 -14.66
N LEU A 218 19.86 0.20 -15.69
CA LEU A 218 19.91 -1.25 -15.59
C LEU A 218 21.27 -1.78 -16.08
N PRO A 219 22.04 -2.54 -15.28
CA PRO A 219 23.25 -3.20 -15.78
C PRO A 219 22.90 -4.33 -16.78
N ASP A 220 23.75 -4.53 -17.80
CA ASP A 220 23.51 -5.50 -18.87
C ASP A 220 23.41 -6.94 -18.33
N SER A 221 24.34 -7.31 -17.45
CA SER A 221 24.23 -8.48 -16.59
C SER A 221 23.84 -8.01 -15.19
N ASP A 222 22.75 -8.51 -14.64
CA ASP A 222 22.46 -8.34 -13.22
C ASP A 222 22.27 -9.71 -12.58
N SER A 223 23.02 -9.95 -11.50
CA SER A 223 22.83 -11.08 -10.60
C SER A 223 21.69 -10.83 -9.61
N ASP A 224 21.21 -9.59 -9.52
CA ASP A 224 20.22 -9.14 -8.54
C ASP A 224 18.77 -9.30 -9.07
N THR A 225 18.54 -10.23 -10.01
CA THR A 225 17.21 -10.86 -10.10
C THR A 225 17.12 -11.79 -8.91
N ASP A 226 16.11 -11.64 -8.06
CA ASP A 226 15.96 -12.46 -6.86
C ASP A 226 15.76 -13.96 -7.14
N SER A 227 15.92 -14.45 -8.38
CA SER A 227 16.00 -15.88 -8.68
C SER A 227 17.04 -16.63 -7.84
N ASP A 228 18.13 -15.96 -7.41
CA ASP A 228 19.16 -16.59 -6.56
C ASP A 228 19.00 -16.26 -5.05
N SER A 229 18.01 -15.44 -4.66
CA SER A 229 17.80 -15.08 -3.24
C SER A 229 16.40 -15.32 -2.69
N ASP A 230 15.43 -15.62 -3.56
CA ASP A 230 14.04 -15.98 -3.26
C ASP A 230 13.67 -17.42 -3.64
N ASP A 231 14.64 -18.31 -3.92
CA ASP A 231 14.43 -19.76 -3.71
C ASP A 231 14.10 -20.08 -2.22
N GLU A 232 14.15 -19.06 -1.35
CA GLU A 232 13.58 -18.98 0.00
C GLU A 232 12.34 -18.05 0.03
N GLU A 233 11.38 -18.23 -0.88
CA GLU A 233 10.07 -17.54 -0.95
C GLU A 233 9.27 -17.58 0.39
N ASP A 234 9.75 -18.37 1.35
CA ASP A 234 9.20 -18.57 2.70
C ASP A 234 9.97 -17.85 3.83
N ARG A 235 11.06 -17.09 3.58
CA ARG A 235 11.75 -16.37 4.68
C ARG A 235 11.16 -14.99 4.90
N PRO A 236 10.58 -14.71 6.09
CA PRO A 236 10.18 -13.37 6.45
C PRO A 236 11.40 -12.44 6.40
N VAL A 237 11.23 -11.25 5.82
CA VAL A 237 12.25 -10.19 5.93
C VAL A 237 12.33 -9.79 7.40
N HIS A 238 13.31 -10.34 8.11
CA HIS A 238 13.54 -10.02 9.50
C HIS A 238 14.28 -8.69 9.61
N LEU A 239 13.69 -7.74 10.37
CA LEU A 239 14.29 -6.45 10.65
C LEU A 239 15.75 -6.60 11.09
N GLY A 240 16.67 -5.96 10.37
CA GLY A 240 18.08 -5.90 10.74
C GLY A 240 19.00 -6.93 10.07
N HIS A 241 18.59 -7.53 8.96
CA HIS A 241 19.49 -8.31 8.11
C HIS A 241 20.42 -7.41 7.27
N ARG A 242 21.34 -6.70 7.95
CA ARG A 242 22.25 -5.66 7.39
C ARG A 242 23.35 -6.17 6.43
N ARG A 243 23.16 -7.30 5.74
CA ARG A 243 24.21 -7.89 4.89
C ARG A 243 24.30 -7.20 3.53
N LYS A 244 23.18 -6.97 2.86
CA LYS A 244 23.16 -6.48 1.46
C LYS A 244 23.67 -5.04 1.31
N THR A 245 23.48 -4.17 2.32
CA THR A 245 23.98 -2.78 2.25
C THR A 245 25.49 -2.66 2.43
N ARG A 246 26.16 -3.62 3.09
CA ARG A 246 27.63 -3.63 3.14
C ARG A 246 28.22 -3.89 1.75
N ASP A 247 27.55 -4.71 0.96
CA ASP A 247 27.94 -4.97 -0.43
C ASP A 247 27.67 -3.75 -1.31
N LEU A 248 26.52 -3.09 -1.13
CA LEU A 248 26.22 -1.81 -1.79
C LEU A 248 27.22 -0.71 -1.42
N LYS A 249 27.60 -0.60 -0.13
CA LYS A 249 28.65 0.30 0.38
C LYS A 249 30.04 -0.02 -0.16
N ARG A 250 30.31 -1.25 -0.55
CA ARG A 250 31.54 -1.62 -1.25
C ARG A 250 31.46 -1.22 -2.72
N LYS A 251 30.33 -1.50 -3.40
CA LYS A 251 30.06 -1.01 -4.78
C LYS A 251 30.19 0.53 -4.86
N LEU A 252 29.75 1.24 -3.82
CA LEU A 252 29.86 2.71 -3.61
C LEU A 252 31.29 3.27 -3.67
N GLN A 253 32.32 2.44 -3.47
CA GLN A 253 33.72 2.88 -3.48
C GLN A 253 34.40 2.59 -4.83
N ASP A 254 33.71 1.97 -5.78
CA ASP A 254 34.24 1.67 -7.09
C ASP A 254 33.92 2.81 -8.08
N PRO A 255 34.91 3.63 -8.47
CA PRO A 255 34.69 4.75 -9.38
C PRO A 255 34.38 4.30 -10.83
N THR A 256 34.54 3.01 -11.14
CA THR A 256 34.23 2.47 -12.47
C THR A 256 32.76 2.12 -12.64
N LEU A 257 32.00 2.10 -11.54
CA LEU A 257 30.61 1.71 -11.53
C LEU A 257 29.70 2.92 -11.81
N CYS A 258 28.70 2.72 -12.67
CA CYS A 258 27.74 3.77 -12.99
C CYS A 258 26.92 4.14 -11.74
N PRO A 259 26.92 5.41 -11.29
CA PRO A 259 26.24 5.81 -10.05
C PRO A 259 24.73 5.54 -10.11
N TYR A 260 24.15 5.65 -11.31
CA TYR A 260 22.72 5.45 -11.53
C TYR A 260 22.29 3.98 -11.50
N GLN A 261 23.23 3.03 -11.43
CA GLN A 261 22.88 1.61 -11.35
C GLN A 261 22.37 1.21 -9.97
N TYR A 262 22.84 1.85 -8.90
CA TYR A 262 22.43 1.48 -7.54
C TYR A 262 22.28 2.64 -6.56
N LEU A 263 22.85 3.81 -6.87
CA LEU A 263 23.11 4.86 -5.88
C LEU A 263 22.23 6.07 -6.08
N GLU A 264 22.18 6.54 -7.31
CA GLU A 264 21.52 7.77 -7.69
C GLU A 264 20.35 7.52 -8.62
N SER A 265 19.39 8.43 -8.58
CA SER A 265 18.25 8.45 -9.49
C SER A 265 18.56 9.36 -10.67
N LEU A 266 18.05 9.00 -11.84
CA LEU A 266 18.03 9.84 -13.04
C LEU A 266 16.72 10.61 -13.12
N GLY A 267 16.80 11.91 -13.36
CA GLY A 267 15.68 12.71 -13.86
C GLY A 267 15.38 12.41 -15.33
N ALA A 268 14.15 12.67 -15.76
CA ALA A 268 13.74 12.48 -17.15
C ALA A 268 14.56 13.34 -18.13
N ASP A 269 14.97 14.53 -17.70
CA ASP A 269 15.81 15.48 -18.42
C ASP A 269 17.23 14.95 -18.69
N GLN A 270 17.73 14.06 -17.83
CA GLN A 270 19.05 13.45 -17.94
C GLN A 270 19.09 12.24 -18.89
N LEU A 271 17.94 11.72 -19.32
CA LEU A 271 17.88 10.55 -20.18
C LEU A 271 18.40 10.86 -21.59
N ILE A 272 19.15 9.92 -22.17
CA ILE A 272 19.42 9.90 -23.61
C ILE A 272 18.13 9.48 -24.30
N LEU A 273 17.36 10.48 -24.74
CA LEU A 273 16.04 10.36 -25.35
C LEU A 273 15.73 11.67 -26.10
N PRO A 274 14.93 11.68 -27.19
CA PRO A 274 14.50 12.92 -27.82
C PRO A 274 13.81 13.89 -26.84
N GLU A 275 14.05 15.19 -26.97
CA GLU A 275 13.55 16.21 -26.03
C GLU A 275 12.02 16.15 -25.84
N SER A 276 11.27 15.98 -26.93
CA SER A 276 9.81 15.85 -26.88
C SER A 276 9.33 14.64 -26.09
N GLU A 277 10.12 13.56 -26.09
CA GLU A 277 9.83 12.33 -25.35
C GLU A 277 10.26 12.44 -23.87
N ARG A 278 11.36 13.15 -23.58
CA ARG A 278 11.75 13.48 -22.19
C ARG A 278 10.66 14.24 -21.46
N ALA A 279 10.05 15.24 -22.10
CA ALA A 279 8.95 16.00 -21.53
C ALA A 279 7.73 15.12 -21.17
N HIS A 280 7.50 14.02 -21.89
CA HIS A 280 6.42 13.07 -21.59
C HIS A 280 6.73 12.19 -20.37
N LEU A 281 8.02 11.93 -20.13
CA LEU A 281 8.53 11.13 -19.02
C LEU A 281 8.82 11.95 -17.75
N ALA A 282 8.76 13.28 -17.84
CA ALA A 282 9.05 14.20 -16.75
C ALA A 282 7.84 14.42 -15.82
N PRO A 283 8.07 14.66 -14.50
CA PRO A 283 7.07 15.20 -13.58
C PRO A 283 6.32 16.40 -14.18
N LYS A 284 4.99 16.31 -14.36
CA LYS A 284 4.20 17.47 -14.78
C LYS A 284 4.04 18.42 -13.59
N ASN A 285 4.45 19.67 -13.77
CA ASN A 285 4.31 20.70 -12.73
C ASN A 285 2.81 21.06 -12.55
N PRO A 286 2.21 20.81 -11.38
CA PRO A 286 0.78 21.07 -11.15
C PRO A 286 0.43 22.56 -11.00
N ASN A 287 1.43 23.46 -10.97
CA ASN A 287 1.29 24.91 -10.89
C ASN A 287 1.50 25.62 -12.24
N LEU A 288 1.99 24.92 -13.26
CA LEU A 288 1.98 25.42 -14.63
C LEU A 288 0.66 25.00 -15.26
N SER A 289 -0.24 25.96 -15.50
CA SER A 289 -1.40 25.75 -16.37
C SER A 289 -0.89 25.46 -17.77
N SER A 290 -0.69 24.19 -18.11
CA SER A 290 -0.37 23.84 -19.49
C SER A 290 -1.67 23.89 -20.30
N ASP A 291 -2.00 25.07 -20.80
CA ASP A 291 -2.79 25.24 -22.04
C ASP A 291 -2.02 24.71 -23.27
N ALA A 292 -0.82 24.16 -23.07
CA ALA A 292 -0.18 23.34 -24.08
C ALA A 292 -1.05 22.09 -24.30
N PRO A 293 -1.56 21.84 -25.53
CA PRO A 293 -2.24 20.60 -25.82
C PRO A 293 -1.29 19.48 -25.40
N CYS A 294 -1.77 18.54 -24.61
CA CYS A 294 -1.05 17.31 -24.29
C CYS A 294 -0.65 16.68 -25.64
N GLY A 295 0.56 17.00 -26.11
CA GLY A 295 1.07 16.52 -27.37
C GLY A 295 1.00 15.01 -27.32
N SER A 296 0.28 14.44 -28.27
CA SER A 296 -0.16 13.06 -28.35
C SER A 296 0.98 12.05 -28.57
N LEU A 297 2.14 12.24 -27.94
CA LEU A 297 3.12 11.18 -27.81
C LEU A 297 2.49 10.12 -26.89
N LYS A 298 1.91 9.10 -27.52
CA LYS A 298 1.40 7.91 -26.84
C LYS A 298 2.51 6.91 -26.56
N GLN A 299 3.66 7.06 -27.25
CA GLN A 299 4.70 6.06 -27.34
C GLN A 299 6.06 6.72 -27.56
N LEU A 300 7.10 6.14 -26.98
CA LEU A 300 8.50 6.43 -27.22
C LEU A 300 8.93 5.81 -28.55
N SER A 301 9.88 6.46 -29.23
CA SER A 301 10.50 5.94 -30.45
C SER A 301 11.68 5.03 -30.18
N VAL A 302 12.36 5.25 -29.05
CA VAL A 302 13.53 4.49 -28.60
C VAL A 302 13.49 4.29 -27.09
N SER A 303 14.14 3.22 -26.61
CA SER A 303 14.25 2.99 -25.17
C SER A 303 15.14 4.06 -24.53
N PRO A 304 14.73 4.66 -23.40
CA PRO A 304 15.56 5.61 -22.67
C PRO A 304 16.88 4.98 -22.22
N ARG A 305 17.97 5.75 -22.27
CA ARG A 305 19.30 5.29 -21.88
C ARG A 305 19.97 6.20 -20.87
N CYS A 306 20.83 5.60 -20.04
CA CYS A 306 21.65 6.29 -19.05
C CYS A 306 22.68 7.20 -19.74
N PRO A 307 22.88 8.45 -19.30
CA PRO A 307 23.85 9.37 -19.88
C PRO A 307 25.32 8.99 -19.62
N VAL A 308 25.58 8.13 -18.63
CA VAL A 308 26.95 7.78 -18.20
C VAL A 308 27.47 6.54 -18.92
N CYS A 309 26.68 5.47 -18.93
CA CYS A 309 27.11 4.18 -19.47
C CYS A 309 26.29 3.72 -20.69
N CYS A 310 25.31 4.50 -21.14
CA CYS A 310 24.43 4.20 -22.28
C CYS A 310 23.57 2.93 -22.15
N ASN A 311 23.60 2.24 -21.00
CA ASN A 311 22.68 1.14 -20.72
C ASN A 311 21.23 1.63 -20.67
N ILE A 312 20.30 0.68 -20.80
CA ILE A 312 18.87 0.98 -20.73
C ILE A 312 18.53 1.55 -19.35
N ALA A 313 17.83 2.68 -19.35
CA ALA A 313 17.23 3.24 -18.14
C ALA A 313 15.81 2.70 -17.99
N MET A 314 15.45 2.34 -16.76
CA MET A 314 14.10 1.91 -16.38
C MET A 314 13.53 2.88 -15.36
N PRO A 315 12.20 2.94 -15.16
CA PRO A 315 11.63 3.75 -14.09
C PRO A 315 12.16 3.32 -12.73
N GLN A 316 12.25 4.26 -11.80
CA GLN A 316 12.78 4.02 -10.45
C GLN A 316 11.84 3.16 -9.59
N ALA A 317 10.60 2.92 -10.03
CA ALA A 317 9.68 2.08 -9.27
C ALA A 317 10.27 0.69 -8.99
N LEU A 318 10.10 0.21 -7.76
CA LEU A 318 10.49 -1.15 -7.38
C LEU A 318 9.54 -2.16 -8.03
N LEU A 319 10.08 -3.05 -8.87
CA LEU A 319 9.31 -4.11 -9.53
C LEU A 319 9.16 -5.36 -8.65
N PHE A 320 8.26 -6.27 -9.02
CA PHE A 320 7.91 -7.42 -8.15
C PHE A 320 9.03 -8.45 -7.97
N ASP A 321 9.98 -8.51 -8.91
CA ASP A 321 11.17 -9.37 -8.88
C ASP A 321 12.42 -8.60 -8.41
N GLU A 322 12.22 -7.48 -7.69
CA GLU A 322 13.28 -6.68 -7.09
C GLU A 322 13.19 -6.64 -5.56
N GLY A 323 14.30 -6.95 -4.91
CA GLY A 323 14.48 -6.73 -3.49
C GLY A 323 14.64 -5.25 -3.14
N TYR A 324 14.12 -4.86 -1.98
CA TYR A 324 14.25 -3.49 -1.46
C TYR A 324 15.71 -3.02 -1.25
N HIS A 325 16.66 -3.95 -1.15
CA HIS A 325 18.09 -3.65 -1.01
C HIS A 325 18.80 -3.42 -2.35
N SER A 326 18.09 -3.54 -3.48
CA SER A 326 18.68 -3.39 -4.81
C SER A 326 19.29 -2.02 -5.03
N HIS A 327 18.75 -0.96 -4.42
CA HIS A 327 19.23 0.41 -4.60
C HIS A 327 19.22 1.18 -3.28
N SER A 328 20.17 2.11 -3.08
CA SER A 328 20.27 2.88 -1.84
C SER A 328 19.10 3.85 -1.66
N PHE A 329 18.56 4.40 -2.75
CA PHE A 329 17.46 5.37 -2.70
C PHE A 329 16.11 4.79 -2.27
N TYR A 330 15.99 3.47 -2.10
CA TYR A 330 14.81 2.88 -1.44
C TYR A 330 14.90 2.99 0.09
N ASP A 331 16.09 3.28 0.63
CA ASP A 331 16.32 3.52 2.05
C ASP A 331 15.76 2.41 2.97
N PHE A 332 15.83 1.15 2.53
CA PHE A 332 15.19 0.05 3.23
C PHE A 332 15.75 -0.17 4.64
N GLU A 333 17.07 -0.08 4.85
CA GLU A 333 17.64 -0.20 6.20
C GLU A 333 17.18 0.94 7.13
N LEU A 334 17.02 2.15 6.60
CA LEU A 334 16.50 3.26 7.38
C LEU A 334 15.03 3.03 7.73
N ALA A 335 14.24 2.49 6.79
CA ALA A 335 12.87 2.07 7.05
C ALA A 335 12.82 0.97 8.12
N GLU A 336 13.72 -0.02 8.08
CA GLU A 336 13.83 -1.05 9.12
C GLU A 336 14.17 -0.46 10.49
N ASP A 337 15.08 0.51 10.54
CA ASP A 337 15.46 1.18 11.78
C ASP A 337 14.28 2.01 12.32
N TRP A 338 13.52 2.71 11.46
CA TRP A 338 12.29 3.39 11.87
C TRP A 338 11.23 2.43 12.41
N LEU A 339 11.02 1.29 11.74
CA LEU A 339 10.07 0.27 12.18
C LEU A 339 10.49 -0.37 13.51
N ARG A 340 11.79 -0.62 13.70
CA ARG A 340 12.36 -1.20 14.92
C ARG A 340 12.18 -0.29 16.14
N ASP A 341 12.37 1.00 15.94
CA ASP A 341 12.38 1.98 17.03
C ASP A 341 10.98 2.54 17.33
N CYS A 342 9.97 2.26 16.49
CA CYS A 342 8.65 2.85 16.64
C CYS A 342 7.90 2.37 17.89
N GLU A 343 7.11 3.28 18.45
CA GLU A 343 6.26 3.05 19.62
C GLU A 343 4.78 3.02 19.25
N VAL A 344 4.43 3.51 18.05
CA VAL A 344 3.09 3.48 17.47
C VAL A 344 3.23 3.31 15.96
N MET A 345 2.43 2.42 15.38
CA MET A 345 2.39 2.18 13.95
C MET A 345 1.05 2.60 13.37
N VAL A 346 1.06 3.33 12.27
CA VAL A 346 -0.15 3.86 11.62
C VAL A 346 -0.17 3.44 10.17
N PHE A 347 -1.22 2.78 9.71
CA PHE A 347 -1.42 2.43 8.31
C PHE A 347 -2.46 3.35 7.68
N CYS A 348 -2.19 3.86 6.47
CA CYS A 348 -3.06 4.78 5.75
C CYS A 348 -3.36 4.26 4.35
N GLY A 349 -4.58 3.75 4.13
CA GLY A 349 -5.05 3.36 2.80
C GLY A 349 -4.23 2.23 2.15
N THR A 350 -3.84 1.22 2.92
CA THR A 350 -3.08 0.07 2.43
C THR A 350 -3.96 -1.20 2.34
N SER A 351 -3.58 -2.12 1.45
CA SER A 351 -4.26 -3.43 1.29
C SER A 351 -3.57 -4.58 2.04
N PHE A 352 -2.41 -4.33 2.64
CA PHE A 352 -1.59 -5.33 3.35
C PHE A 352 -1.13 -6.53 2.50
N ALA A 353 -1.02 -6.32 1.18
CA ALA A 353 -0.77 -7.39 0.21
C ALA A 353 0.59 -7.26 -0.48
N VAL A 354 1.57 -6.66 0.21
CA VAL A 354 2.99 -6.60 -0.18
C VAL A 354 3.89 -6.72 1.05
N ASN A 355 5.14 -7.13 0.85
CA ASN A 355 6.03 -7.59 1.91
C ASN A 355 6.26 -6.57 3.05
N LEU A 356 6.47 -5.28 2.76
CA LEU A 356 6.70 -4.25 3.80
C LEU A 356 5.63 -4.24 4.88
N THR A 357 4.35 -4.34 4.49
CA THR A 357 3.24 -4.34 5.45
C THR A 357 3.21 -5.59 6.31
N THR A 358 3.63 -6.74 5.77
CA THR A 358 3.78 -7.99 6.53
C THR A 358 4.88 -7.84 7.58
N VAL A 359 6.07 -7.38 7.17
CA VAL A 359 7.21 -7.13 8.07
C VAL A 359 6.81 -6.19 9.23
N ALA A 360 6.13 -5.10 8.90
CA ALA A 360 5.69 -4.12 9.88
C ALA A 360 4.67 -4.72 10.88
N LEU A 361 3.69 -5.48 10.39
CA LEU A 361 2.69 -6.13 11.25
C LEU A 361 3.30 -7.24 12.12
N ASP A 362 4.24 -8.02 11.59
CA ASP A 362 4.93 -9.06 12.37
C ASP A 362 5.79 -8.44 13.46
N HIS A 363 6.45 -7.33 13.18
CA HIS A 363 7.16 -6.57 14.20
C HIS A 363 6.20 -6.03 15.28
N ALA A 364 5.07 -5.44 14.86
CA ALA A 364 4.06 -4.95 15.78
C ALA A 364 3.50 -6.08 16.67
N ARG A 365 3.33 -7.29 16.13
CA ARG A 365 2.93 -8.49 16.90
C ARG A 365 3.97 -8.91 17.92
N ALA A 366 5.24 -8.94 17.51
CA ALA A 366 6.34 -9.39 18.35
C ALA A 366 6.64 -8.42 19.51
N LYS A 367 6.38 -7.13 19.31
CA LYS A 367 6.65 -6.07 20.28
C LYS A 367 5.41 -5.47 20.92
N GLU A 368 4.23 -5.98 20.58
CA GLU A 368 2.92 -5.50 21.04
C GLU A 368 2.73 -3.99 20.80
N ILE A 369 3.27 -3.49 19.68
CA ILE A 369 3.18 -2.07 19.30
C ILE A 369 1.71 -1.75 18.95
N PRO A 370 1.11 -0.68 19.51
CA PRO A 370 -0.20 -0.21 19.10
C PRO A 370 -0.26 0.13 17.61
N VAL A 371 -1.27 -0.41 16.93
CA VAL A 371 -1.50 -0.22 15.50
C VAL A 371 -2.79 0.56 15.28
N TYR A 372 -2.73 1.60 14.46
CA TYR A 372 -3.89 2.35 13.99
C TYR A 372 -4.04 2.17 12.48
N ASN A 373 -5.23 1.79 12.01
CA ASN A 373 -5.46 1.53 10.59
C ASN A 373 -6.55 2.46 10.05
N PHE A 374 -6.14 3.45 9.26
CA PHE A 374 -7.01 4.37 8.54
C PHE A 374 -7.39 3.74 7.20
N ASN A 375 -8.59 3.18 7.12
CA ASN A 375 -9.01 2.46 5.92
C ASN A 375 -10.54 2.47 5.75
N LEU A 376 -10.98 2.20 4.53
CA LEU A 376 -12.40 2.06 4.20
C LEU A 376 -13.01 0.78 4.77
N HIS A 377 -12.18 -0.26 4.93
CA HIS A 377 -12.61 -1.58 5.33
C HIS A 377 -11.85 -2.07 6.57
N ASP A 378 -12.55 -2.84 7.39
CA ASP A 378 -12.01 -3.49 8.59
C ASP A 378 -11.11 -4.65 8.16
N THR A 379 -9.90 -4.29 7.74
CA THR A 379 -8.93 -5.19 7.08
C THR A 379 -8.01 -5.88 8.08
N LEU A 380 -7.88 -5.33 9.29
CA LEU A 380 -7.04 -5.88 10.35
C LEU A 380 -7.87 -6.26 11.56
N VAL A 381 -7.85 -7.54 11.89
CA VAL A 381 -8.54 -8.06 13.08
C VAL A 381 -7.57 -7.99 14.27
N ALA A 382 -8.01 -7.35 15.35
CA ALA A 382 -7.26 -7.34 16.60
C ALA A 382 -7.12 -8.75 17.18
N THR A 383 -5.96 -9.08 17.71
CA THR A 383 -5.68 -10.39 18.35
C THR A 383 -4.99 -10.17 19.69
N ALA A 384 -4.81 -11.22 20.48
CA ALA A 384 -4.10 -11.14 21.76
C ALA A 384 -2.69 -10.53 21.66
N ARG A 385 -2.04 -10.64 20.49
CA ARG A 385 -0.70 -10.11 20.22
C ARG A 385 -0.68 -8.91 19.28
N LEU A 386 -1.84 -8.51 18.74
CA LEU A 386 -1.95 -7.42 17.77
C LEU A 386 -3.02 -6.44 18.24
N ASN A 387 -2.59 -5.36 18.88
CA ASN A 387 -3.47 -4.31 19.37
C ASN A 387 -3.79 -3.33 18.23
N VAL A 388 -4.93 -3.53 17.55
CA VAL A 388 -5.36 -2.71 16.41
C VAL A 388 -6.59 -1.89 16.73
N SER A 389 -6.52 -0.60 16.40
CA SER A 389 -7.65 0.32 16.30
C SER A 389 -7.90 0.68 14.84
N ASN A 390 -9.01 0.17 14.27
CA ASN A 390 -9.45 0.55 12.92
C ASN A 390 -10.23 1.87 12.95
N ILE A 391 -9.75 2.87 12.21
CA ILE A 391 -10.38 4.17 12.00
C ILE A 391 -11.02 4.14 10.62
N MET A 392 -12.34 3.98 10.62
CA MET A 392 -13.13 3.70 9.42
C MET A 392 -13.45 4.98 8.65
N GLY A 393 -13.08 5.00 7.37
CA GLY A 393 -13.47 6.05 6.44
C GLY A 393 -12.36 6.42 5.46
N PRO A 394 -12.66 7.30 4.48
CA PRO A 394 -11.67 7.74 3.52
C PRO A 394 -10.50 8.46 4.20
N ALA A 395 -9.27 8.21 3.75
CA ALA A 395 -8.07 8.82 4.33
C ALA A 395 -8.11 10.37 4.24
N HIS A 396 -8.68 10.91 3.16
CA HIS A 396 -8.85 12.35 2.96
C HIS A 396 -9.86 13.01 3.90
N GLU A 397 -10.68 12.23 4.62
CA GLU A 397 -11.60 12.76 5.65
C GLU A 397 -11.14 12.45 7.07
N THR A 398 -10.46 11.31 7.27
CA THR A 398 -10.11 10.80 8.60
C THR A 398 -8.76 11.33 9.09
N LEU A 399 -7.79 11.55 8.20
CA LEU A 399 -6.50 12.14 8.57
C LEU A 399 -6.59 13.63 8.94
N PRO A 400 -7.40 14.48 8.27
CA PRO A 400 -7.66 15.84 8.75
C PRO A 400 -8.22 15.87 10.18
N LYS A 401 -9.15 14.97 10.53
CA LYS A 401 -9.68 14.86 11.90
C LYS A 401 -8.60 14.52 12.92
N LEU A 402 -7.61 13.69 12.54
CA LEU A 402 -6.43 13.44 13.38
C LEU A 402 -5.62 14.72 13.60
N ALA A 403 -5.34 15.47 12.53
CA ALA A 403 -4.62 16.74 12.63
C ALA A 403 -5.35 17.77 13.51
N GLU A 404 -6.67 17.92 13.33
CA GLU A 404 -7.52 18.76 14.17
C GLU A 404 -7.48 18.35 15.65
N THR A 405 -7.53 17.04 15.92
CA THR A 405 -7.49 16.51 17.29
C THR A 405 -6.13 16.73 17.95
N ILE A 406 -5.04 16.58 17.20
CA ILE A 406 -3.69 16.94 17.65
C ILE A 406 -3.64 18.42 18.04
N GLN A 407 -4.16 19.30 17.18
CA GLN A 407 -4.17 20.74 17.45
C GLN A 407 -5.02 21.08 18.68
N ARG A 408 -6.18 20.45 18.85
CA ARG A 408 -7.03 20.61 20.03
C ARG A 408 -6.29 20.25 21.32
N ILE A 409 -5.64 19.08 21.37
CA ILE A 409 -4.90 18.62 22.55
C ILE A 409 -3.74 19.58 22.87
N GLN A 410 -3.00 20.03 21.86
CA GLN A 410 -1.92 21.01 22.09
C GLN A 410 -2.43 22.34 22.67
N ASN A 411 -3.61 22.79 22.27
CA ASN A 411 -4.22 24.00 22.79
C ASN A 411 -4.71 23.82 24.24
N GLU A 412 -5.24 22.65 24.59
CA GLU A 412 -5.62 22.30 25.96
C GLU A 412 -4.40 22.24 26.90
N ASP A 413 -3.30 21.64 26.43
CA ASP A 413 -2.06 21.52 27.21
C ASP A 413 -1.30 22.84 27.35
N GLY A 414 -1.46 23.78 26.40
CA GLY A 414 -0.82 25.10 26.44
C GLY A 414 -1.58 26.18 27.22
N GLN A 415 -2.80 25.89 27.69
CA GLN A 415 -3.61 26.76 28.55
C GLN A 415 -3.48 26.43 30.05
N ASN A 416 -2.87 25.30 30.38
CA ASN A 416 -2.48 24.91 31.74
C ASN A 416 -0.99 25.17 31.98
#